data_AF-A0A2V9M0A8-F1
#
_entry.id   AF-A0A2V9M0A8-F1
#
_cell.length_a   1.000
_cell.length_b   1.000
_cell.length_c   1.000
_cell.angle_alpha   90.00
_cell.angle_beta   90.00
_cell.angle_gamma   90.00
#
_symmetry.space_group_name_H-M   'P 1'
#
loop_
_entity.id
_entity.type
_entity.pdbx_description
1 polymer ?
#
loop_
_entity_poly.entity_id
_entity_poly.type
_entity_poly.pdbx_seq_one_letter_code
_entity_poly.pdbx_strand_id
1 'polypeptide(L)'
;MKVSDSVWHQQLSDARGKGDSSPYWLEPFQNYKTACPYLVGSYTRVADELAAFITAGHRTFIVDIPSNSKDLDHINIAFQCALEVSKCQSYCKTG
;
A
#
# COMPACT_ATOMS: atom_id res chain seq x y z
N MET A 1 15.95 18.25 -7.39
CA MET A 1 16.85 17.22 -7.98
C MET A 1 15.98 16.35 -8.86
N LYS A 2 16.24 16.27 -10.18
CA LYS A 2 15.41 15.48 -11.10
C LYS A 2 15.87 14.03 -11.03
N VAL A 3 15.26 13.25 -10.15
CA VAL A 3 15.52 11.80 -10.08
C VAL A 3 14.98 11.20 -11.37
N SER A 4 15.84 10.56 -12.15
CA SER A 4 15.38 9.79 -13.31
C SER A 4 14.47 8.68 -12.81
N ASP A 5 13.40 8.42 -13.56
CA ASP A 5 12.42 7.37 -13.25
C ASP A 5 13.11 6.03 -12.94
N SER A 6 14.19 5.71 -13.66
CA SER A 6 15.03 4.51 -13.48
C SER A 6 15.74 4.46 -12.12
N VAL A 7 16.18 5.60 -11.59
CA VAL A 7 16.87 5.69 -10.30
C VAL A 7 15.88 5.55 -9.15
N TRP A 8 14.67 6.12 -9.29
CA TRP A 8 13.59 5.93 -8.31
C TRP A 8 13.12 4.47 -8.27
N HIS A 9 12.96 3.83 -9.43
CA HIS A 9 12.61 2.40 -9.51
C HIS A 9 13.67 1.51 -8.84
N GLN A 10 14.96 1.77 -9.10
CA GLN A 10 16.03 0.99 -8.52
C GLN A 10 16.12 1.19 -7.00
N GLN A 11 15.99 2.42 -6.52
CA GLN A 11 15.94 2.69 -5.07
C GLN A 11 14.77 2.01 -4.39
N LEU A 12 13.57 2.01 -5.00
CA LEU A 12 12.40 1.35 -4.41
C LEU A 12 12.54 -0.18 -4.40
N SER A 13 13.14 -0.75 -5.44
CA SER A 13 13.44 -2.18 -5.54
C SER A 13 14.51 -2.62 -4.53
N ASP A 14 15.56 -1.82 -4.34
CA ASP A 14 16.68 -2.13 -3.44
C ASP A 14 16.37 -1.82 -1.97
N ALA A 15 15.54 -0.80 -1.70
CA ALA A 15 15.21 -0.36 -0.35
C ALA A 15 14.40 -1.40 0.45
N ARG A 16 13.87 -2.46 -0.17
CA ARG A 16 13.17 -3.52 0.54
C ARG A 16 13.67 -4.91 0.17
N GLY A 17 14.86 -5.22 0.69
CA GLY A 17 15.39 -6.58 0.76
C GLY A 17 14.54 -7.49 1.67
N LYS A 18 14.19 -8.66 1.15
CA LYS A 18 14.01 -9.94 1.86
C LYS A 18 13.19 -9.91 3.15
N GLY A 19 11.88 -10.03 3.02
CA GLY A 19 11.05 -10.51 4.11
C GLY A 19 9.68 -10.93 3.62
N ASP A 20 9.29 -12.16 3.93
CA ASP A 20 7.93 -12.72 3.81
C ASP A 20 6.85 -11.88 4.56
N SER A 21 7.28 -10.80 5.23
CA SER A 21 6.51 -9.94 6.14
C SER A 21 6.09 -8.56 5.55
N SER A 22 6.50 -8.19 4.33
CA SER A 22 6.02 -6.97 3.66
C SER A 22 4.75 -7.24 2.84
N PRO A 23 3.70 -6.39 2.86
CA PRO A 23 2.56 -6.52 1.94
C PRO A 23 2.87 -6.01 0.52
N TYR A 24 4.04 -5.41 0.26
CA TYR A 24 4.35 -4.91 -1.07
C TYR A 24 4.75 -6.04 -2.03
N TRP A 25 3.93 -6.29 -3.04
CA TRP A 25 4.25 -7.15 -4.17
C TRP A 25 4.91 -6.31 -5.28
N LEU A 26 6.23 -6.46 -5.40
CA LEU A 26 7.07 -5.68 -6.31
C LEU A 26 7.35 -6.37 -7.65
N GLU A 27 6.95 -7.63 -7.83
CA GLU A 27 7.28 -8.37 -9.06
C GLU A 27 6.76 -7.67 -10.33
N PRO A 28 5.52 -7.17 -10.41
CA PRO A 28 5.06 -6.45 -11.60
C PRO A 28 5.83 -5.14 -11.83
N PHE A 29 6.22 -4.47 -10.75
CA PHE A 29 6.98 -3.21 -10.77
C PHE A 29 8.41 -3.41 -11.27
N GLN A 30 9.10 -4.44 -10.76
CA GLN A 30 10.47 -4.79 -11.15
C GLN A 30 10.57 -5.24 -12.61
N ASN A 31 9.51 -5.83 -13.15
CA ASN A 31 9.43 -6.26 -14.55
C ASN A 31 8.87 -5.17 -15.48
N TYR A 32 8.80 -3.90 -15.03
CA TYR A 32 8.30 -2.76 -15.81
C TYR A 32 6.88 -2.96 -16.37
N LYS A 33 6.05 -3.80 -15.74
CA LYS A 33 4.65 -4.02 -16.14
C LYS A 33 3.71 -2.97 -15.57
N THR A 34 4.11 -2.31 -14.48
CA THR A 34 3.37 -1.23 -13.82
C THR A 34 4.33 -0.22 -13.22
N ALA A 35 3.89 1.04 -13.11
CA ALA A 35 4.65 2.12 -12.49
C ALA A 35 4.50 2.16 -10.96
N CYS A 36 3.61 1.34 -10.38
CA CYS A 36 3.32 1.34 -8.94
C CYS A 36 3.41 -0.06 -8.34
N PRO A 37 3.95 -0.21 -7.12
CA PRO A 37 3.90 -1.47 -6.40
C PRO A 37 2.49 -1.79 -5.88
N TYR A 38 2.14 -3.07 -5.78
CA TYR A 38 0.85 -3.50 -5.25
C TYR A 38 0.93 -3.85 -3.77
N LEU A 39 -0.18 -3.69 -3.04
CA LEU A 39 -0.35 -4.24 -1.69
C LEU A 39 -1.09 -5.58 -1.78
N VAL A 40 -0.45 -6.67 -1.37
CA VAL A 40 -0.95 -8.04 -1.40
C VAL A 40 -0.74 -8.69 -0.03
N GLY A 41 -1.79 -9.29 0.51
CA GLY A 41 -1.78 -9.95 1.80
C GLY A 41 -3.18 -10.09 2.39
N SER A 42 -3.26 -10.39 3.69
CA SER A 42 -4.54 -10.35 4.43
C SER A 42 -5.06 -8.91 4.53
N TYR A 43 -6.38 -8.76 4.73
CA TYR A 43 -6.99 -7.43 4.91
C TYR A 43 -6.35 -6.65 6.05
N THR A 44 -6.04 -7.32 7.17
CA THR A 44 -5.36 -6.71 8.32
C THR A 44 -4.01 -6.12 7.94
N ARG A 45 -3.19 -6.87 7.22
CA ARG A 45 -1.83 -6.46 6.88
C ARG A 45 -1.79 -5.36 5.82
N VAL A 46 -2.71 -5.40 4.87
CA VAL A 46 -2.90 -4.29 3.91
C VAL A 46 -3.45 -3.05 4.64
N ALA A 47 -4.37 -3.24 5.58
CA ALA A 47 -4.95 -2.17 6.36
C ALA A 47 -3.93 -1.42 7.23
N ASP A 48 -2.96 -2.10 7.84
CA ASP A 48 -1.90 -1.47 8.63
C ASP A 48 -1.07 -0.47 7.80
N GLU A 49 -0.68 -0.85 6.57
CA GLU A 49 0.04 0.06 5.67
C GLU A 49 -0.86 1.20 5.17
N LEU A 50 -2.10 0.91 4.81
CA LEU A 50 -3.07 1.94 4.41
C LEU A 50 -3.32 2.94 5.55
N ALA A 51 -3.45 2.46 6.78
CA ALA A 51 -3.63 3.29 7.96
C ALA A 51 -2.42 4.20 8.20
N ALA A 52 -1.20 3.71 7.95
CA ALA A 52 0.00 4.53 8.02
C ALA A 52 -0.06 5.71 7.02
N PHE A 53 -0.48 5.46 5.77
CA PHE A 53 -0.67 6.54 4.78
C PHE A 53 -1.78 7.51 5.18
N ILE A 54 -2.93 7.01 5.67
CA ILE A 54 -4.05 7.85 6.10
C ILE A 54 -3.63 8.76 7.26
N THR A 55 -2.92 8.21 8.26
CA THR A 55 -2.40 8.93 9.42
C THR A 55 -1.33 9.95 9.02
N ALA A 56 -0.52 9.66 8.00
CA ALA A 56 0.43 10.60 7.41
C ALA A 56 -0.24 11.74 6.61
N GLY A 57 -1.57 11.70 6.42
CA GLY A 57 -2.34 12.77 5.79
C GLY A 57 -2.71 12.50 4.33
N HIS A 58 -2.36 11.33 3.77
CA HIS A 58 -2.78 10.96 2.42
C HIS A 58 -4.31 10.75 2.38
N ARG A 59 -4.95 11.21 1.31
CA ARG A 59 -6.42 11.14 1.13
C ARG A 59 -6.83 10.55 -0.22
N THR A 60 -5.93 10.55 -1.19
CA THR A 60 -6.21 10.07 -2.55
C THR A 60 -5.36 8.85 -2.81
N PHE A 61 -6.02 7.78 -3.26
CA PHE A 61 -5.40 6.51 -3.60
C PHE A 61 -5.80 6.14 -5.03
N ILE A 62 -4.85 5.63 -5.80
CA ILE A 62 -5.10 5.07 -7.12
C ILE A 62 -5.26 3.57 -6.96
N VAL A 63 -6.38 3.05 -7.43
CA VAL A 63 -6.69 1.63 -7.43
C VAL A 63 -6.54 1.13 -8.86
N ASP A 64 -5.89 -0.02 -9.02
CA ASP A 64 -5.75 -0.65 -10.33
C ASP A 64 -7.10 -1.17 -10.86
N ILE A 65 -7.18 -1.44 -12.15
CA ILE A 65 -8.43 -1.83 -12.81
C ILE A 65 -8.90 -3.19 -12.24
N PRO A 66 -10.02 -3.25 -11.50
CA PRO A 66 -10.51 -4.51 -10.94
C PRO A 66 -11.00 -5.41 -12.06
N SER A 67 -10.67 -6.71 -11.99
CA SER A 67 -11.08 -7.66 -13.02
C SER A 67 -12.55 -8.10 -12.85
N ASN A 68 -13.08 -8.00 -11.62
CA ASN A 68 -14.46 -8.35 -11.30
C ASN A 68 -14.98 -7.57 -10.08
N SER A 69 -16.27 -7.71 -9.77
CA SER A 69 -16.91 -6.98 -8.65
C SER A 69 -16.39 -7.39 -7.27
N LYS A 70 -15.96 -8.65 -7.08
CA LYS A 70 -15.42 -9.10 -5.78
C LYS A 70 -14.09 -8.42 -5.46
N ASP A 71 -13.30 -8.07 -6.48
CA ASP A 71 -12.05 -7.35 -6.27
C ASP A 71 -12.35 -5.97 -5.64
N LEU A 72 -13.40 -5.29 -6.09
CA LEU A 72 -13.87 -4.04 -5.48
C LEU A 72 -14.32 -4.23 -4.04
N ASP A 73 -15.02 -5.32 -3.73
CA ASP A 73 -15.42 -5.64 -2.35
C ASP A 73 -14.19 -5.84 -1.46
N HIS A 74 -13.18 -6.57 -1.94
CA HIS A 74 -11.93 -6.79 -1.22
C HIS A 74 -11.15 -5.50 -0.97
N ILE A 75 -11.10 -4.61 -1.96
CA ILE A 75 -10.50 -3.28 -1.83
C ILE A 75 -11.23 -2.48 -0.74
N ASN A 76 -12.56 -2.44 -0.79
CA ASN A 76 -13.38 -1.73 0.20
C ASN A 76 -13.16 -2.27 1.62
N ILE A 77 -13.12 -3.60 1.80
CA ILE A 77 -12.86 -4.22 3.10
C ILE A 77 -11.51 -3.78 3.65
N ALA A 78 -10.45 -3.79 2.83
CA ALA A 78 -9.12 -3.34 3.25
C ALA A 78 -9.12 -1.87 3.72
N PHE A 79 -9.82 -0.98 3.00
CA PHE A 79 -9.97 0.42 3.41
C PHE A 79 -10.78 0.59 4.69
N GLN A 80 -11.87 -0.16 4.87
CA GLN A 80 -12.66 -0.11 6.11
C GLN A 80 -11.82 -0.54 7.31
N CYS A 81 -11.08 -1.64 7.18
CA CYS A 81 -10.13 -2.07 8.22
C CYS A 81 -9.08 -0.99 8.52
N ALA A 82 -8.54 -0.32 7.49
CA ALA A 82 -7.55 0.74 7.67
C ALA A 82 -8.10 1.95 8.43
N LEU A 83 -9.34 2.33 8.14
CA LEU A 83 -10.02 3.41 8.84
C LEU A 83 -10.21 3.07 10.33
N GLU A 84 -10.63 1.85 10.66
CA GLU A 84 -10.76 1.40 12.05
C GLU A 84 -9.39 1.42 12.78
N VAL A 85 -8.34 0.91 12.14
CA VAL A 85 -6.97 0.96 12.69
C VAL A 85 -6.53 2.40 12.94
N SER A 86 -6.73 3.32 11.98
CA SER A 86 -6.32 4.72 12.09
C SER A 86 -7.06 5.48 13.21
N LYS A 87 -8.35 5.16 13.43
CA LYS A 87 -9.12 5.72 14.54
C LYS A 87 -8.50 5.28 15.87
N CYS A 88 -8.28 3.97 16.06
CA CYS A 88 -7.65 3.43 17.27
C CYS A 88 -6.28 4.07 17.55
N GLN A 89 -5.45 4.23 16.53
CA GLN A 89 -4.14 4.90 16.67
C GLN A 89 -4.26 6.37 17.10
N SER A 90 -5.29 7.08 16.63
CA SER A 90 -5.56 8.47 17.00
C SER A 90 -6.01 8.59 18.46
N TYR A 91 -6.84 7.65 18.94
CA TYR A 91 -7.24 7.60 20.35
C TYR A 91 -6.05 7.35 21.29
N CYS A 92 -5.11 6.48 20.92
CA CYS A 92 -3.92 6.20 21.73
C CYS A 92 -2.91 7.36 21.81
N LYS A 93 -2.91 8.30 20.84
CA LYS A 93 -1.99 9.45 20.82
C LYS A 93 -2.50 10.68 21.57
N THR A 94 -3.76 10.68 21.99
CA THR A 94 -4.40 11.82 22.67
C THR A 94 -4.59 11.56 24.18
N GLY A 95 -4.03 10.47 24.70
CA GLY A 95 -4.07 10.09 26.11
C GLY A 95 -2.78 10.41 26.86
#